data_AF-A0A958C7T6-F1
#
_entry.id   AF-A0A958C7T6-F1
#
_cell.length_a   1.000
_cell.length_b   1.000
_cell.length_c   1.000
_cell.angle_alpha   90.00
_cell.angle_beta   90.00
_cell.angle_gamma   90.00
#
_symmetry.space_group_name_H-M   'P 1'
#
loop_
_entity.id
_entity.type
_entity.pdbx_description
1 polymer ?
#
loop_
_entity_poly.entity_id
_entity_poly.type
_entity_poly.pdbx_seq_one_letter_code
_entity_poly.pdbx_strand_id
1 'polypeptide(L)'
;MSTEAGRSPAPVEELRDSSWQSELGRPLLIAIQMTSLVAGPLAVVIAVSGDPRLRYIGGLAFFAALAAVYSRQWLSMPSQRATRKTAYKLAELLVLILVLRVATWALTGDWPTTETLRGWLLDPLTFLDGFYLAAILLTALAWQRAGIVAELFYQLALTPGELRWVEEQSVGSWWRASRSADRVQISRRELVDGYITQWLIGGVFLILCAGVTRVRIDQGAGLRLLDTGVPDQVVVAAIMYFLTGLLLISQARLAQMRALWYFDGVQAPPSLPARWNRLSLVIVVGIGLAASLLPLGSTWQLGAIVNIIVTVIVQIAIGIVSLLIALFSLVLLLFGKPPEELPQLPTTVQPAAPPPPPVPTAELPPWLGGAVVWLVVILVLIFALRFFIGPEGLAVTKSRLRALGQRIVALFARWWAGARAAAASLSIVVPRRRAADEEKDGKLRLPWRFLRLNALSPRDRVRYFYLSTVRRAAEQGTVRQPSQTPAEFLQDLESTWPEAEGDATALTEAFLAARYDRIEISPDDAQKTKTVWERVKRALKQRQAASDEDATDTD
;
A
#
# COMPACT_ATOMS: atom_id res chain seq x y z
N MET A 1 -15.35 41.74 23.16
CA MET A 1 -13.94 41.28 23.11
C MET A 1 -13.79 40.21 24.18
N SER A 2 -14.05 38.96 23.80
CA SER A 2 -14.00 37.81 24.70
C SER A 2 -13.25 36.73 23.94
N THR A 3 -12.02 36.51 24.40
CA THR A 3 -11.02 35.53 23.96
C THR A 3 -11.59 34.26 23.33
N GLU A 4 -11.59 34.18 22.00
CA GLU A 4 -11.44 32.89 21.32
C GLU A 4 -10.11 32.32 21.79
N ALA A 5 -10.18 31.26 22.58
CA ALA A 5 -9.02 30.46 22.91
C ALA A 5 -8.44 29.93 21.60
N GLY A 6 -7.39 30.59 21.11
CA GLY A 6 -6.63 30.14 19.96
C GLY A 6 -6.18 28.71 20.22
N ARG A 7 -6.84 27.76 19.55
CA ARG A 7 -6.37 26.38 19.52
C ARG A 7 -4.94 26.44 19.00
N SER A 8 -3.96 26.19 19.86
CA SER A 8 -2.59 26.03 19.40
C SER A 8 -2.60 24.93 18.35
N PRO A 9 -2.01 25.16 17.17
CA PRO A 9 -1.99 24.15 16.12
C PRO A 9 -1.38 22.88 16.69
N ALA A 10 -2.00 21.73 16.40
CA ALA A 10 -1.51 20.45 16.92
C ALA A 10 -0.04 20.25 16.50
N PRO A 11 0.81 19.69 17.37
CA PRO A 11 2.18 19.38 16.99
C PRO A 11 2.19 18.48 15.74
N VAL A 12 3.11 18.78 14.81
CA VAL A 12 3.28 18.10 13.50
C VAL A 12 3.28 16.58 13.60
N GLU A 13 3.75 16.06 14.73
CA GLU A 13 3.90 14.63 15.00
C GLU A 13 2.56 13.91 15.18
N GLU A 14 1.50 14.64 15.57
CA GLU A 14 0.14 14.11 15.78
C GLU A 14 -0.74 14.15 14.52
N LEU A 15 -0.40 15.01 13.55
CA LEU A 15 -1.14 15.12 12.28
C LEU A 15 -0.76 13.97 11.33
N ARG A 16 -1.44 12.83 11.50
CA ARG A 16 -1.28 11.63 10.67
C ARG A 16 -2.62 11.18 10.11
N ASP A 17 -2.62 10.71 8.86
CA ASP A 17 -3.73 9.92 8.31
C ASP A 17 -3.70 8.50 8.90
N SER A 18 -3.99 8.40 10.20
CA SER A 18 -4.01 7.15 10.95
C SER A 18 -4.98 6.14 10.35
N SER A 19 -6.06 6.60 9.73
CA SER A 19 -7.03 5.75 9.03
C SER A 19 -6.43 5.03 7.81
N TRP A 20 -5.49 5.66 7.10
CA TRP A 20 -4.82 5.10 5.92
C TRP A 20 -3.52 4.36 6.22
N GLN A 21 -2.79 4.82 7.24
CA GLN A 21 -1.47 4.28 7.58
C GLN A 21 -1.55 3.09 8.55
N SER A 22 -2.66 2.90 9.27
CA SER A 22 -2.83 1.80 10.23
C SER A 22 -3.31 0.48 9.61
N GLU A 23 -3.66 0.46 8.32
CA GLU A 23 -4.11 -0.75 7.65
C GLU A 23 -2.92 -1.70 7.39
N LEU A 24 -2.76 -2.70 8.27
CA LEU A 24 -1.81 -3.82 8.14
C LEU A 24 -1.90 -4.55 6.79
N GLY A 25 -3.00 -4.39 6.05
CA GLY A 25 -3.19 -4.99 4.73
C GLY A 25 -2.19 -4.51 3.69
N ARG A 26 -1.82 -3.22 3.66
CA ARG A 26 -0.91 -2.70 2.62
C ARG A 26 0.52 -3.23 2.77
N PRO A 27 1.17 -3.18 3.96
CA PRO A 27 2.49 -3.79 4.13
C PRO A 27 2.52 -5.27 3.74
N LEU A 28 1.45 -6.01 4.06
CA LEU A 28 1.32 -7.42 3.69
C LEU A 28 1.22 -7.59 2.17
N LEU A 29 0.38 -6.79 1.49
CA LEU A 29 0.26 -6.84 0.02
C LEU A 29 1.58 -6.54 -0.68
N ILE A 30 2.32 -5.54 -0.22
CA ILE A 30 3.65 -5.22 -0.77
C ILE A 30 4.62 -6.38 -0.53
N ALA A 31 4.66 -6.95 0.67
CA ALA A 31 5.54 -8.07 0.99
C ALA A 31 5.21 -9.31 0.14
N ILE A 32 3.92 -9.65 -0.02
CA ILE A 32 3.47 -10.74 -0.90
C ILE A 32 3.90 -10.45 -2.34
N GLN A 33 3.61 -9.25 -2.86
CA GLN A 33 3.96 -8.88 -4.24
C GLN A 33 5.47 -9.02 -4.50
N MET A 34 6.33 -8.53 -3.59
CA MET A 34 7.78 -8.62 -3.77
C MET A 34 8.31 -10.04 -3.60
N THR A 35 7.70 -10.85 -2.74
CA THR A 35 8.04 -12.27 -2.62
C THR A 35 7.69 -13.01 -3.90
N SER A 36 6.52 -12.73 -4.46
CA SER A 36 6.08 -13.27 -5.75
C SER A 36 7.01 -12.85 -6.90
N LEU A 37 7.51 -11.60 -6.90
CA LEU A 37 8.50 -11.14 -7.87
C LEU A 37 9.81 -11.94 -7.79
N VAL A 38 10.27 -12.24 -6.58
CA VAL A 38 11.52 -13.00 -6.35
C VAL A 38 11.38 -14.50 -6.62
N ALA A 39 10.16 -15.05 -6.60
CA ALA A 39 9.93 -16.45 -6.93
C ALA A 39 10.34 -16.82 -8.36
N GLY A 40 10.30 -15.87 -9.31
CA GLY A 40 10.77 -16.06 -10.68
C GLY A 40 12.26 -16.40 -10.75
N PRO A 41 13.18 -15.49 -10.36
CA PRO A 41 14.60 -15.78 -10.36
C PRO A 41 14.96 -16.93 -9.40
N LEU A 42 14.24 -17.09 -8.29
CA LEU A 42 14.42 -18.26 -7.40
C LEU A 42 14.17 -19.58 -8.15
N ALA A 43 13.12 -19.66 -8.96
CA ALA A 43 12.83 -20.86 -9.75
C ALA A 43 13.92 -21.13 -10.80
N VAL A 44 14.50 -20.08 -11.40
CA VAL A 44 15.66 -20.22 -12.30
C VAL A 44 16.87 -20.79 -11.56
N VAL A 45 17.20 -20.26 -10.38
CA VAL A 45 18.34 -20.77 -9.58
C VAL A 45 18.10 -22.22 -9.14
N ILE A 46 16.87 -22.58 -8.75
CA ILE A 46 16.50 -23.96 -8.44
C ILE A 46 16.67 -24.87 -9.67
N ALA A 47 16.23 -24.42 -10.85
CA ALA A 47 16.33 -25.20 -12.07
C ALA A 47 17.79 -25.44 -12.51
N VAL A 48 18.69 -24.48 -12.25
CA VAL A 48 20.12 -24.58 -12.60
C VAL A 48 20.90 -25.40 -11.57
N SER A 49 20.69 -25.15 -10.27
CA SER A 49 21.47 -25.78 -9.20
C SER A 49 20.95 -27.15 -8.77
N GLY A 50 19.65 -27.41 -8.93
CA GLY A 50 18.98 -28.61 -8.42
C GLY A 50 18.86 -28.67 -6.89
N ASP A 51 19.23 -27.62 -6.15
CA ASP A 51 19.23 -27.64 -4.68
C ASP A 51 17.81 -27.39 -4.10
N PRO A 52 17.21 -28.36 -3.38
CA PRO A 52 15.89 -28.19 -2.77
C PRO A 52 15.88 -27.17 -1.63
N ARG A 53 17.02 -26.89 -0.98
CA ARG A 53 17.13 -25.96 0.16
C ARG A 53 16.74 -24.54 -0.24
N LEU A 54 16.95 -24.16 -1.50
CA LEU A 54 16.63 -22.84 -2.06
C LEU A 54 15.16 -22.45 -1.87
N ARG A 55 14.24 -23.42 -1.72
CA ARG A 55 12.81 -23.14 -1.44
C ARG A 55 12.60 -22.30 -0.17
N TYR A 56 13.49 -22.40 0.82
CA TYR A 56 13.40 -21.61 2.04
C TYR A 56 13.60 -20.10 1.82
N ILE A 57 14.27 -19.70 0.72
CA ILE A 57 14.52 -18.30 0.39
C ILE A 57 13.22 -17.52 0.20
N GLY A 58 12.15 -18.15 -0.28
CA GLY A 58 10.84 -17.49 -0.44
C GLY A 58 10.30 -16.94 0.89
N GLY A 59 10.44 -17.69 1.98
CA GLY A 59 10.03 -17.24 3.32
C GLY A 59 10.93 -16.10 3.84
N LEU A 60 12.24 -16.22 3.64
CA LEU A 60 13.22 -15.20 4.04
C LEU A 60 12.98 -13.87 3.29
N ALA A 61 12.75 -13.95 1.98
CA ALA A 61 12.40 -12.81 1.13
C ALA A 61 11.13 -12.11 1.60
N PHE A 62 10.11 -12.85 2.05
CA PHE A 62 8.88 -12.27 2.60
C PHE A 62 9.12 -11.46 3.87
N PHE A 63 9.85 -12.02 4.85
CA PHE A 63 10.16 -11.31 6.09
C PHE A 63 11.08 -10.12 5.85
N ALA A 64 12.03 -10.24 4.94
CA ALA A 64 12.89 -9.14 4.52
C ALA A 64 12.11 -8.02 3.84
N ALA A 65 11.19 -8.35 2.93
CA ALA A 65 10.30 -7.38 2.32
C ALA A 65 9.45 -6.65 3.37
N LEU A 66 8.89 -7.39 4.33
CA LEU A 66 8.11 -6.81 5.43
C LEU A 66 8.96 -5.87 6.30
N ALA A 67 10.18 -6.28 6.66
CA ALA A 67 11.13 -5.46 7.38
C ALA A 67 11.43 -4.15 6.63
N ALA A 68 11.65 -4.23 5.31
CA ALA A 68 11.88 -3.07 4.45
C ALA A 68 10.71 -2.08 4.45
N VAL A 69 9.46 -2.59 4.40
CA VAL A 69 8.27 -1.74 4.43
C VAL A 69 8.19 -0.96 5.75
N TYR A 70 8.37 -1.65 6.88
CA TYR A 70 8.28 -1.01 8.19
C TYR A 70 9.41 -0.01 8.44
N SER A 71 10.65 -0.39 8.10
CA SER A 71 11.79 0.50 8.25
C SER A 71 11.67 1.72 7.33
N ARG A 72 11.09 1.58 6.13
CA ARG A 72 10.84 2.72 5.24
C ARG A 72 9.77 3.66 5.79
N GLN A 73 8.66 3.12 6.28
CA GLN A 73 7.60 3.92 6.92
C GLN A 73 8.08 4.65 8.18
N TRP A 74 9.01 4.06 8.92
CA TRP A 74 9.61 4.69 10.08
C TRP A 74 10.57 5.83 9.70
N LEU A 75 11.46 5.62 8.72
CA LEU A 75 12.36 6.65 8.22
C LEU A 75 11.66 7.82 7.51
N SER A 76 10.44 7.61 7.03
CA SER A 76 9.66 8.65 6.37
C SER A 76 8.89 9.53 7.37
N MET A 77 8.91 9.19 8.67
CA MET A 77 8.29 10.01 9.73
C MET A 77 9.02 11.36 9.87
N PRO A 78 8.28 12.47 10.15
CA PRO A 78 8.89 13.79 10.30
C PRO A 78 9.96 13.87 11.41
N SER A 79 9.79 13.10 12.48
CA SER A 79 10.74 13.03 13.61
C SER A 79 12.10 12.45 13.21
N GLN A 80 12.18 11.73 12.07
CA GLN A 80 13.39 11.07 11.58
C GLN A 80 14.09 11.84 10.45
N ARG A 81 13.76 13.13 10.26
CA ARG A 81 14.38 13.95 9.20
C ARG A 81 15.88 14.18 9.40
N ALA A 82 16.33 14.23 10.66
CA ALA A 82 17.75 14.41 10.98
C ALA A 82 18.59 13.16 10.69
N THR A 83 17.95 11.99 10.58
CA THR A 83 18.64 10.72 10.37
C THR A 83 19.11 10.59 8.92
N ARG A 84 20.39 10.26 8.73
CA ARG A 84 20.95 9.96 7.40
C ARG A 84 20.33 8.65 6.85
N LYS A 85 19.32 8.78 5.98
CA LYS A 85 18.54 7.67 5.42
C LYS A 85 19.40 6.60 4.74
N THR A 86 20.43 7.02 3.99
CA THR A 86 21.33 6.10 3.28
C THR A 86 22.17 5.25 4.22
N ALA A 87 22.76 5.88 5.25
CA ALA A 87 23.54 5.18 6.27
C ALA A 87 22.69 4.17 7.04
N TYR A 88 21.46 4.54 7.43
CA TYR A 88 20.54 3.61 8.09
C TYR A 88 20.20 2.42 7.21
N LYS A 89 19.93 2.65 5.92
CA LYS A 89 19.61 1.57 4.98
C LYS A 89 20.78 0.62 4.72
N LEU A 90 21.99 1.15 4.70
CA LEU A 90 23.19 0.32 4.57
C LEU A 90 23.41 -0.52 5.84
N ALA A 91 23.22 0.07 7.03
CA ALA A 91 23.26 -0.67 8.29
C ALA A 91 22.16 -1.74 8.37
N GLU A 92 20.94 -1.43 7.95
CA GLU A 92 19.82 -2.38 7.89
C GLU A 92 20.13 -3.56 6.96
N LEU A 93 20.73 -3.30 5.79
CA LEU A 93 21.14 -4.35 4.86
C LEU A 93 22.23 -5.25 5.45
N LEU A 94 23.23 -4.68 6.13
CA LEU A 94 24.28 -5.45 6.81
C LEU A 94 23.72 -6.34 7.92
N VAL A 95 22.81 -5.80 8.74
CA VAL A 95 22.10 -6.57 9.78
C VAL A 95 21.27 -7.68 9.13
N LEU A 96 20.58 -7.39 8.02
CA LEU A 96 19.80 -8.37 7.28
C LEU A 96 20.67 -9.50 6.74
N ILE A 97 21.84 -9.22 6.19
CA ILE A 97 22.81 -10.22 5.73
C ILE A 97 23.22 -11.14 6.90
N LEU A 98 23.56 -10.58 8.06
CA LEU A 98 23.92 -11.39 9.24
C LEU A 98 22.76 -12.26 9.74
N VAL A 99 21.57 -11.67 9.89
CA VAL A 99 20.36 -12.39 10.31
C VAL A 99 20.04 -13.50 9.33
N LEU A 100 20.23 -13.24 8.03
CA LEU A 100 20.02 -14.22 6.98
C LEU A 100 21.00 -15.39 7.14
N ARG A 101 22.27 -15.16 7.48
CA ARG A 101 23.23 -16.24 7.72
C ARG A 101 22.78 -17.15 8.86
N VAL A 102 22.40 -16.56 9.99
CA VAL A 102 21.90 -17.32 11.15
C VAL A 102 20.62 -18.07 10.78
N ALA A 103 19.71 -17.44 10.03
CA ALA A 103 18.49 -18.08 9.56
C ALA A 103 18.78 -19.24 8.60
N THR A 104 19.78 -19.12 7.71
CA THR A 104 20.16 -20.21 6.81
C THR A 104 20.65 -21.45 7.58
N TRP A 105 21.49 -21.28 8.61
CA TRP A 105 21.89 -22.39 9.48
C TRP A 105 20.72 -23.03 10.21
N ALA A 106 19.81 -22.20 10.75
CA ALA A 106 18.64 -22.69 11.47
C ALA A 106 17.68 -23.47 10.56
N LEU A 107 17.56 -23.08 9.28
CA LEU A 107 16.64 -23.69 8.32
C LEU A 107 17.22 -24.95 7.68
N THR A 108 18.53 -25.03 7.46
CA THR A 108 19.17 -26.23 6.92
C THR A 108 19.59 -27.22 8.02
N GLY A 109 19.70 -26.77 9.27
CA GLY A 109 20.23 -27.55 10.39
C GLY A 109 21.76 -27.60 10.45
N ASP A 110 22.45 -26.92 9.52
CA ASP A 110 23.90 -26.96 9.37
C ASP A 110 24.57 -25.87 10.22
N TRP A 111 24.60 -26.07 11.55
CA TRP A 111 25.33 -25.17 12.44
C TRP A 111 26.85 -25.28 12.23
N PRO A 112 27.59 -24.16 12.29
CA PRO A 112 29.03 -24.18 12.03
C PRO A 112 29.78 -24.98 13.11
N THR A 113 30.60 -25.92 12.65
CA THR A 113 31.55 -26.67 13.47
C THR A 113 32.87 -25.92 13.62
N THR A 114 33.71 -26.32 14.58
CA THR A 114 35.06 -25.74 14.77
C THR A 114 35.93 -25.83 13.51
N GLU A 115 35.72 -26.85 12.69
CA GLU A 115 36.41 -27.03 11.41
C GLU A 115 35.97 -25.98 10.38
N THR A 116 34.66 -25.75 10.26
CA THR A 116 34.14 -24.69 9.36
C THR A 116 34.62 -23.30 9.75
N LEU A 117 34.71 -23.01 11.06
CA LEU A 117 35.25 -21.75 11.58
C LEU A 117 36.73 -21.56 11.21
N ARG A 118 37.52 -22.64 11.28
CA ARG A 118 38.92 -22.62 10.83
C ARG A 118 39.00 -22.40 9.32
N GLY A 119 38.12 -23.03 8.55
CA GLY A 119 38.00 -22.82 7.10
C GLY A 119 37.77 -21.35 6.75
N TRP A 120 36.83 -20.68 7.42
CA TRP A 120 36.56 -19.26 7.19
C TRP A 120 37.71 -18.33 7.57
N LEU A 121 38.56 -18.74 8.53
CA LEU A 121 39.73 -17.97 8.94
C LEU A 121 40.88 -18.09 7.93
N LEU A 122 41.00 -19.25 7.26
CA LEU A 122 42.02 -19.50 6.24
C LEU A 122 41.59 -18.97 4.88
N ASP A 123 40.32 -19.14 4.52
CA ASP A 123 39.71 -18.60 3.30
C ASP A 123 38.34 -17.97 3.61
N PRO A 124 38.27 -16.63 3.78
CA PRO A 124 37.03 -15.92 4.06
C PRO A 124 35.93 -16.10 3.01
N LEU A 125 36.27 -16.43 1.76
CA LEU A 125 35.27 -16.58 0.70
C LEU A 125 34.42 -17.84 0.89
N THR A 126 34.93 -18.85 1.62
CA THR A 126 34.17 -20.06 1.98
C THR A 126 32.98 -19.77 2.91
N PHE A 127 32.94 -18.59 3.53
CA PHE A 127 31.75 -18.13 4.24
C PHE A 127 30.56 -17.85 3.31
N LEU A 128 30.84 -17.47 2.06
CA LEU A 128 29.85 -17.19 1.01
C LEU A 128 29.61 -18.45 0.17
N ASP A 129 28.96 -19.45 0.77
CA ASP A 129 28.48 -20.60 0.00
C ASP A 129 27.40 -20.20 -1.03
N GLY A 130 27.23 -21.01 -2.08
CA GLY A 130 26.31 -20.68 -3.18
C GLY A 130 24.85 -20.51 -2.74
N PHE A 131 24.42 -21.29 -1.75
CA PHE A 131 23.08 -21.19 -1.16
C PHE A 131 22.87 -19.84 -0.45
N TYR A 132 23.83 -19.45 0.39
CA TYR A 132 23.81 -18.20 1.14
C TYR A 132 23.96 -16.99 0.22
N LEU A 133 24.80 -17.08 -0.83
CA LEU A 133 24.90 -16.04 -1.84
C LEU A 133 23.57 -15.83 -2.57
N ALA A 134 22.91 -16.91 -3.00
CA ALA A 134 21.57 -16.84 -3.61
C ALA A 134 20.55 -16.25 -2.63
N ALA A 135 20.59 -16.66 -1.36
CA ALA A 135 19.75 -16.11 -0.32
C ALA A 135 19.96 -14.60 -0.15
N ILE A 136 21.22 -14.12 -0.06
CA ILE A 136 21.54 -12.69 0.07
C ILE A 136 20.97 -11.93 -1.12
N LEU A 137 21.29 -12.34 -2.35
CA LEU A 137 20.91 -11.60 -3.56
C LEU A 137 19.38 -11.50 -3.72
N LEU A 138 18.68 -12.62 -3.58
CA LEU A 138 17.23 -12.67 -3.77
C LEU A 138 16.47 -11.98 -2.63
N THR A 139 16.94 -12.12 -1.39
CA THR A 139 16.35 -11.47 -0.23
C THR A 139 16.61 -9.97 -0.24
N ALA A 140 17.83 -9.54 -0.63
CA ALA A 140 18.17 -8.13 -0.79
C ALA A 140 17.35 -7.47 -1.91
N LEU A 141 17.11 -8.19 -3.02
CA LEU A 141 16.21 -7.74 -4.08
C LEU A 141 14.79 -7.53 -3.55
N ALA A 142 14.22 -8.51 -2.84
CA ALA A 142 12.90 -8.35 -2.22
C ALA A 142 12.84 -7.16 -1.27
N TRP A 143 13.84 -7.02 -0.40
CA TRP A 143 13.98 -5.92 0.55
C TRP A 143 14.05 -4.55 -0.15
N GLN A 144 14.91 -4.41 -1.16
CA GLN A 144 15.07 -3.16 -1.90
C GLN A 144 13.77 -2.78 -2.62
N ARG A 145 13.17 -3.72 -3.35
CA ARG A 145 11.95 -3.47 -4.13
C ARG A 145 10.77 -3.13 -3.22
N ALA A 146 10.62 -3.83 -2.08
CA ALA A 146 9.61 -3.54 -1.08
C ALA A 146 9.80 -2.14 -0.48
N GLY A 147 11.05 -1.75 -0.19
CA GLY A 147 11.37 -0.41 0.30
C GLY A 147 11.01 0.71 -0.69
N ILE A 148 11.24 0.50 -1.99
CA ILE A 148 10.85 1.47 -3.03
C ILE A 148 9.33 1.62 -3.10
N VAL A 149 8.59 0.51 -3.17
CA VAL A 149 7.12 0.55 -3.23
C VAL A 149 6.53 1.13 -1.94
N ALA A 150 7.08 0.79 -0.78
CA ALA A 150 6.65 1.36 0.50
C ALA A 150 6.80 2.89 0.54
N GLU A 151 7.88 3.43 -0.01
CA GLU A 151 8.09 4.88 -0.12
C GLU A 151 7.02 5.53 -1.01
N LEU A 152 6.75 4.96 -2.19
CA LEU A 152 5.72 5.46 -3.11
C LEU A 152 4.36 5.56 -2.40
N PHE A 153 3.94 4.47 -1.72
CA PHE A 153 2.66 4.45 -1.01
C PHE A 153 2.62 5.33 0.23
N TYR A 154 3.78 5.61 0.85
CA TYR A 154 3.86 6.58 1.93
C TYR A 154 3.64 8.00 1.41
N GLN A 155 4.30 8.37 0.30
CA GLN A 155 4.15 9.69 -0.33
C GLN A 155 2.76 9.89 -0.95
N LEU A 156 2.10 8.81 -1.33
CA LEU A 156 0.74 8.86 -1.87
C LEU A 156 -0.31 9.21 -0.79
N ALA A 157 -0.04 8.84 0.47
CA ALA A 157 -0.87 9.25 1.59
C ALA A 157 -0.87 10.78 1.76
N LEU A 158 -1.83 11.32 2.52
CA LEU A 158 -1.74 12.71 2.95
C LEU A 158 -0.51 12.88 3.85
N THR A 159 0.42 13.73 3.41
CA THR A 159 1.68 13.98 4.11
C THR A 159 1.41 14.94 5.28
N PRO A 160 2.11 14.81 6.43
CA PRO A 160 1.92 15.72 7.57
C PRO A 160 2.09 17.21 7.22
N GLY A 161 2.89 17.53 6.19
CA GLY A 161 3.04 18.88 5.66
C GLY A 161 1.78 19.41 4.95
N GLU A 162 1.07 18.55 4.22
CA GLU A 162 -0.18 18.91 3.53
C GLU A 162 -1.35 19.02 4.53
N LEU A 163 -1.38 18.18 5.56
CA LEU A 163 -2.35 18.29 6.65
C LEU A 163 -2.19 19.63 7.39
N ARG A 164 -0.94 20.02 7.70
CA ARG A 164 -0.65 21.34 8.26
C ARG A 164 -1.01 22.48 7.32
N TRP A 165 -0.83 22.32 6.02
CA TRP A 165 -1.22 23.36 5.06
C TRP A 165 -2.72 23.67 5.12
N VAL A 166 -3.58 22.63 5.17
CA VAL A 166 -5.03 22.83 5.29
C VAL A 166 -5.40 23.45 6.64
N GLU A 167 -4.75 23.04 7.72
CA GLU A 167 -4.97 23.65 9.05
C GLU A 167 -4.52 25.12 9.07
N GLU A 168 -3.36 25.44 8.50
CA GLU A 168 -2.86 26.82 8.33
C GLU A 168 -3.79 27.67 7.45
N GLN A 169 -4.42 27.08 6.43
CA GLN A 169 -5.37 27.78 5.55
C GLN A 169 -6.66 28.18 6.27
N SER A 170 -7.00 27.47 7.35
CA SER A 170 -8.12 27.83 8.23
C SER A 170 -7.78 28.97 9.21
N VAL A 171 -6.49 29.27 9.41
CA VAL A 171 -6.01 30.35 10.29
C VAL A 171 -5.74 31.60 9.45
N GLY A 172 -6.29 32.74 9.88
CA GLY A 172 -6.46 33.94 9.05
C GLY A 172 -5.26 34.47 8.27
N SER A 173 -5.63 35.20 7.20
CA SER A 173 -4.84 35.90 6.19
C SER A 173 -3.41 36.38 6.51
N TRP A 174 -3.14 36.86 7.72
CA TRP A 174 -1.94 37.61 8.09
C TRP A 174 -0.71 36.75 8.41
N TRP A 175 -0.90 35.45 8.70
CA TRP A 175 0.21 34.50 8.92
C TRP A 175 0.82 33.91 7.63
N ARG A 176 0.26 34.24 6.45
CA ARG A 176 0.63 33.66 5.14
C ARG A 176 1.97 34.13 4.57
N ALA A 177 2.46 35.30 4.98
CA ALA A 177 3.56 35.99 4.29
C ALA A 177 4.98 35.50 4.67
N SER A 178 5.17 34.83 5.81
CA SER A 178 6.53 34.58 6.35
C SER A 178 7.09 33.16 6.18
N ARG A 179 6.39 32.19 5.58
CA ARG A 179 6.87 30.78 5.49
C ARG A 179 6.55 30.08 4.16
N SER A 180 6.82 30.74 3.04
CA SER A 180 6.51 30.25 1.68
C SER A 180 7.60 29.38 1.02
N ALA A 181 8.71 29.05 1.69
CA ALA A 181 9.90 28.59 0.97
C ALA A 181 10.02 27.09 0.64
N ASP A 182 9.11 26.18 1.05
CA ASP A 182 9.40 24.73 0.89
C ASP A 182 8.16 23.83 0.71
N ARG A 183 7.21 24.24 -0.13
CA ARG A 183 5.89 23.58 -0.24
C ARG A 183 5.72 22.85 -1.57
N VAL A 184 6.30 21.65 -1.68
CA VAL A 184 6.17 20.79 -2.88
C VAL A 184 4.80 20.12 -2.89
N GLN A 185 3.90 20.53 -3.79
CA GLN A 185 2.73 19.72 -4.14
C GLN A 185 3.22 18.45 -4.83
N ILE A 186 3.01 17.30 -4.19
CA ILE A 186 3.41 16.01 -4.75
C ILE A 186 2.39 15.61 -5.82
N SER A 187 2.88 15.43 -7.05
CA SER A 187 2.14 14.91 -8.19
C SER A 187 1.76 13.43 -7.96
N ARG A 188 0.68 13.18 -7.22
CA ARG A 188 0.20 11.81 -6.92
C ARG A 188 -0.05 10.96 -8.15
N ARG A 189 -0.39 11.60 -9.29
CA ARG A 189 -0.54 10.91 -10.58
C ARG A 189 0.78 10.28 -11.03
N GLU A 190 1.89 11.00 -10.94
CA GLU A 190 3.22 10.50 -11.31
C GLU A 190 3.67 9.36 -10.41
N LEU A 191 3.32 9.41 -9.11
CA LEU A 191 3.59 8.30 -8.19
C LEU A 191 2.83 7.02 -8.57
N VAL A 192 1.55 7.16 -8.96
CA VAL A 192 0.73 6.03 -9.44
C VAL A 192 1.28 5.49 -10.76
N ASP A 193 1.58 6.37 -11.71
CA ASP A 193 2.12 5.97 -13.02
C ASP A 193 3.50 5.31 -12.88
N GLY A 194 4.34 5.82 -11.97
CA GLY A 194 5.62 5.20 -11.59
C GLY A 194 5.45 3.82 -10.99
N TYR A 195 4.46 3.62 -10.10
CA TYR A 195 4.15 2.29 -9.56
C TYR A 195 3.65 1.33 -10.64
N ILE A 196 2.72 1.77 -11.50
CA ILE A 196 2.19 0.95 -12.61
C ILE A 196 3.32 0.52 -13.54
N THR A 197 4.22 1.45 -13.90
CA THR A 197 5.38 1.16 -14.75
C THR A 197 6.27 0.09 -14.12
N GLN A 198 6.61 0.24 -12.83
CA GLN A 198 7.41 -0.76 -12.11
C GLN A 198 6.71 -2.11 -12.00
N TRP A 199 5.39 -2.09 -11.78
CA TRP A 199 4.57 -3.30 -11.70
C TRP A 199 4.58 -4.07 -13.03
N LEU A 200 4.38 -3.37 -14.16
CA LEU A 200 4.44 -3.96 -15.50
C LEU A 200 5.83 -4.51 -15.80
N ILE A 201 6.90 -3.76 -15.52
CA ILE A 201 8.28 -4.22 -15.71
C ILE A 201 8.55 -5.49 -14.89
N GLY A 202 8.12 -5.53 -13.62
CA GLY A 202 8.28 -6.73 -12.80
C GLY A 202 7.44 -7.92 -13.29
N GLY A 203 6.27 -7.67 -13.89
CA GLY A 203 5.45 -8.69 -14.54
C GLY A 203 6.14 -9.28 -15.77
N VAL A 204 6.71 -8.44 -16.64
CA VAL A 204 7.53 -8.87 -17.77
C VAL A 204 8.74 -9.67 -17.28
N PHE A 205 9.43 -9.20 -16.25
CA PHE A 205 10.56 -9.90 -15.64
C PHE A 205 10.18 -11.30 -15.12
N LEU A 206 9.01 -11.46 -14.49
CA LEU A 206 8.50 -12.78 -14.08
C LEU A 206 8.22 -13.70 -15.27
N ILE A 207 7.61 -13.18 -16.34
CA ILE A 207 7.36 -13.94 -17.57
C ILE A 207 8.67 -14.39 -18.20
N LEU A 208 9.69 -13.53 -18.22
CA LEU A 208 11.03 -13.89 -18.68
C LEU A 208 11.64 -15.00 -17.83
N CYS A 209 11.58 -14.89 -16.50
CA CYS A 209 12.07 -15.95 -15.61
C CYS A 209 11.34 -17.29 -15.86
N ALA A 210 10.01 -17.25 -16.01
CA ALA A 210 9.21 -18.42 -16.34
C ALA A 210 9.62 -19.02 -17.71
N GLY A 211 9.90 -18.18 -18.71
CA GLY A 211 10.44 -18.60 -20.00
C GLY A 211 11.79 -19.29 -19.87
N VAL A 212 12.72 -18.72 -19.11
CA VAL A 212 14.05 -19.30 -18.87
C VAL A 212 13.96 -20.67 -18.22
N THR A 213 13.03 -20.88 -17.28
CA THR A 213 12.86 -22.21 -16.65
C THR A 213 12.45 -23.32 -17.62
N ARG A 214 11.98 -23.00 -18.83
CA ARG A 214 11.67 -23.98 -19.88
C ARG A 214 12.90 -24.39 -20.70
N VAL A 215 13.97 -23.61 -20.63
CA VAL A 215 15.18 -23.83 -21.43
C VAL A 215 16.14 -24.69 -20.62
N ARG A 216 16.32 -25.96 -21.01
CA ARG A 216 17.40 -26.82 -20.47
C ARG A 216 18.59 -26.78 -21.41
N ILE A 217 19.78 -26.57 -20.85
CA ILE A 217 21.06 -26.66 -21.57
C ILE A 217 21.42 -28.14 -21.65
N ASP A 218 21.29 -28.74 -22.83
CA ASP A 218 21.79 -30.09 -23.07
C ASP A 218 23.32 -30.05 -23.24
N GLN A 219 24.01 -31.10 -22.80
CA GLN A 219 25.48 -31.16 -22.76
C GLN A 219 26.11 -31.14 -24.18
N GLY A 220 25.30 -31.34 -25.22
CA GLY A 220 25.72 -31.23 -26.63
C GLY A 220 25.27 -29.94 -27.29
N ALA A 221 25.83 -28.78 -26.90
CA ALA A 221 25.82 -27.49 -27.63
C ALA A 221 24.49 -27.04 -28.30
N GLY A 222 23.35 -27.55 -27.84
CA GLY A 222 22.04 -27.38 -28.47
C GLY A 222 20.98 -27.09 -27.42
N LEU A 223 20.35 -25.92 -27.54
CA LEU A 223 19.19 -25.53 -26.74
C LEU A 223 17.97 -26.33 -27.24
N ARG A 224 17.72 -27.52 -26.69
CA ARG A 224 16.50 -28.29 -26.96
C ARG A 224 15.49 -28.08 -25.84
N LEU A 225 14.34 -27.51 -26.21
CA LEU A 225 13.18 -27.32 -25.35
C LEU A 225 12.48 -28.67 -25.17
N LEU A 226 12.54 -29.24 -23.97
CA LEU A 226 11.73 -30.41 -23.60
C LEU A 226 10.51 -29.96 -22.79
N ASP A 227 9.40 -30.68 -23.01
CA ASP A 227 8.02 -30.46 -22.60
C ASP A 227 7.74 -30.49 -21.07
N THR A 228 8.64 -29.97 -20.24
CA THR A 228 8.33 -29.76 -18.83
C THR A 228 7.60 -28.43 -18.68
N GLY A 229 6.32 -28.49 -18.29
CA GLY A 229 5.49 -27.32 -17.99
C GLY A 229 6.16 -26.35 -17.01
N VAL A 230 5.68 -25.11 -16.99
CA VAL A 230 6.16 -24.08 -16.05
C VAL A 230 5.98 -24.60 -14.62
N PRO A 231 6.99 -24.50 -13.74
CA PRO A 231 6.84 -24.93 -12.36
C PRO A 231 5.63 -24.27 -11.69
N ASP A 232 4.78 -25.05 -11.01
CA ASP A 232 3.55 -24.57 -10.37
C ASP A 232 3.80 -23.36 -9.46
N GLN A 233 4.94 -23.35 -8.76
CA GLN A 233 5.37 -22.24 -7.91
C GLN A 233 5.48 -20.90 -8.65
N VAL A 234 5.95 -20.91 -9.91
CA VAL A 234 6.11 -19.69 -10.72
C VAL A 234 4.76 -19.23 -11.23
N VAL A 235 3.86 -20.15 -11.58
CA VAL A 235 2.48 -19.84 -11.98
C VAL A 235 1.73 -19.18 -10.82
N VAL A 236 1.77 -19.81 -9.63
CA VAL A 236 1.14 -19.25 -8.42
C VAL A 236 1.76 -17.90 -8.08
N ALA A 237 3.08 -17.76 -8.16
CA ALA A 237 3.74 -16.48 -7.91
C ALA A 237 3.32 -15.40 -8.92
N ALA A 238 3.25 -15.71 -10.21
CA ALA A 238 2.80 -14.76 -11.23
C ALA A 238 1.36 -14.30 -10.96
N ILE A 239 0.44 -15.24 -10.68
CA ILE A 239 -0.95 -14.92 -10.32
C ILE A 239 -0.98 -14.01 -9.09
N MET A 240 -0.28 -14.39 -8.01
CA MET A 240 -0.23 -13.59 -6.79
C MET A 240 0.38 -12.20 -7.03
N TYR A 241 1.41 -12.08 -7.86
CA TYR A 241 2.04 -10.82 -8.24
C TYR A 241 1.07 -9.87 -8.96
N PHE A 242 0.31 -10.38 -9.94
CA PHE A 242 -0.65 -9.57 -10.68
C PHE A 242 -1.87 -9.22 -9.82
N LEU A 243 -2.43 -10.16 -9.05
CA LEU A 243 -3.58 -9.89 -8.17
C LEU A 243 -3.22 -8.88 -7.08
N THR A 244 -2.09 -9.05 -6.40
CA THR A 244 -1.64 -8.08 -5.38
C THR A 244 -1.30 -6.73 -5.98
N GLY A 245 -0.76 -6.69 -7.19
CA GLY A 245 -0.52 -5.44 -7.92
C GLY A 245 -1.79 -4.69 -8.27
N LEU A 246 -2.83 -5.38 -8.76
CA LEU A 246 -4.14 -4.78 -9.03
C LEU A 246 -4.79 -4.23 -7.74
N LEU A 247 -4.68 -4.97 -6.64
CA LEU A 247 -5.13 -4.51 -5.32
C LEU A 247 -4.40 -3.24 -4.88
N LEU A 248 -3.08 -3.19 -5.08
CA LEU A 248 -2.25 -2.03 -4.75
C LEU A 248 -2.56 -0.84 -5.67
N ILE A 249 -2.80 -1.05 -6.97
CA ILE A 249 -3.27 0.01 -7.88
C ILE A 249 -4.61 0.56 -7.41
N SER A 250 -5.55 -0.31 -7.02
CA SER A 250 -6.85 0.11 -6.49
C SER A 250 -6.70 0.96 -5.23
N GLN A 251 -5.82 0.56 -4.29
CA GLN A 251 -5.47 1.36 -3.13
C GLN A 251 -4.82 2.69 -3.53
N ALA A 252 -3.95 2.68 -4.55
CA ALA A 252 -3.29 3.88 -5.00
C ALA A 252 -4.29 4.91 -5.58
N ARG A 253 -5.27 4.44 -6.35
CA ARG A 253 -6.38 5.27 -6.85
C ARG A 253 -7.24 5.83 -5.73
N LEU A 254 -7.54 5.02 -4.71
CA LEU A 254 -8.28 5.48 -3.54
C LEU A 254 -7.52 6.59 -2.80
N ALA A 255 -6.21 6.46 -2.62
CA ALA A 255 -5.38 7.49 -1.98
C ALA A 255 -5.41 8.81 -2.77
N GLN A 256 -5.32 8.72 -4.11
CA GLN A 256 -5.40 9.89 -4.99
C GLN A 256 -6.75 10.61 -4.85
N MET A 257 -7.87 9.87 -4.90
CA MET A 257 -9.21 10.45 -4.73
C MET A 257 -9.41 11.05 -3.34
N ARG A 258 -8.91 10.38 -2.29
CA ARG A 258 -8.99 10.91 -0.93
C ARG A 258 -8.23 12.21 -0.75
N ALA A 259 -7.06 12.34 -1.36
CA ALA A 259 -6.31 13.60 -1.33
C ALA A 259 -7.10 14.72 -2.02
N LEU A 260 -7.69 14.44 -3.19
CA LEU A 260 -8.54 15.42 -3.90
C LEU A 260 -9.75 15.83 -3.06
N TRP A 261 -10.52 14.88 -2.52
CA TRP A 261 -11.65 15.20 -1.65
C TRP A 261 -11.25 16.00 -0.41
N TYR A 262 -10.08 15.71 0.16
CA TYR A 262 -9.57 16.46 1.31
C TYR A 262 -9.24 17.91 0.94
N PHE A 263 -8.57 18.14 -0.20
CA PHE A 263 -8.27 19.49 -0.68
C PHE A 263 -9.51 20.25 -1.13
N ASP A 264 -10.53 19.56 -1.66
CA ASP A 264 -11.82 20.14 -2.05
C ASP A 264 -12.78 20.34 -0.86
N GLY A 265 -12.38 19.96 0.36
CA GLY A 265 -13.20 20.07 1.57
C GLY A 265 -14.39 19.10 1.61
N VAL A 266 -14.40 18.07 0.76
CA VAL A 266 -15.46 17.06 0.67
C VAL A 266 -15.25 16.00 1.76
N GLN A 267 -16.22 15.89 2.68
CA GLN A 267 -16.17 14.89 3.75
C GLN A 267 -16.51 13.50 3.20
N ALA A 268 -15.50 12.64 3.04
CA ALA A 268 -15.70 11.26 2.63
C ALA A 268 -16.35 10.43 3.76
N PRO A 269 -17.30 9.54 3.46
CA PRO A 269 -17.89 8.66 4.46
C PRO A 269 -16.83 7.76 5.14
N PRO A 270 -16.87 7.58 6.47
CA PRO A 270 -15.82 6.84 7.20
C PRO A 270 -15.75 5.35 6.84
N SER A 271 -16.81 4.78 6.27
CA SER A 271 -16.87 3.37 5.84
C SER A 271 -16.43 3.14 4.39
N LEU A 272 -16.06 4.20 3.66
CA LEU A 272 -15.66 4.11 2.26
C LEU A 272 -14.38 3.28 2.06
N PRO A 273 -13.28 3.45 2.84
CA PRO A 273 -12.06 2.65 2.62
C PRO A 273 -12.30 1.14 2.81
N ALA A 274 -13.03 0.77 3.85
CA ALA A 274 -13.34 -0.64 4.13
C ALA A 274 -14.28 -1.27 3.09
N ARG A 275 -15.19 -0.49 2.50
CA ARG A 275 -16.03 -0.96 1.38
C ARG A 275 -15.23 -1.08 0.10
N TRP A 276 -14.41 -0.09 -0.22
CA TRP A 276 -13.54 -0.09 -1.40
C TRP A 276 -12.59 -1.28 -1.42
N ASN A 277 -11.91 -1.56 -0.29
CA ASN A 277 -11.00 -2.70 -0.18
C ASN A 277 -11.73 -4.04 -0.38
N ARG A 278 -12.91 -4.22 0.23
CA ARG A 278 -13.71 -5.45 0.05
C ARG A 278 -14.19 -5.62 -1.39
N LEU A 279 -14.74 -4.57 -1.99
CA LEU A 279 -15.23 -4.64 -3.36
C LEU A 279 -14.09 -4.87 -4.35
N SER A 280 -12.96 -4.18 -4.17
CA SER A 280 -11.75 -4.39 -4.99
C SER A 280 -11.24 -5.82 -4.88
N LEU A 281 -11.22 -6.38 -3.67
CA LEU A 281 -10.83 -7.78 -3.47
C LEU A 281 -11.77 -8.74 -4.19
N VAL A 282 -13.09 -8.56 -4.06
CA VAL A 282 -14.08 -9.39 -4.74
C VAL A 282 -13.93 -9.29 -6.26
N ILE A 283 -13.78 -8.08 -6.81
CA ILE A 283 -13.62 -7.86 -8.26
C ILE A 283 -12.31 -8.49 -8.75
N VAL A 284 -11.17 -8.23 -8.09
CA VAL A 284 -9.86 -8.72 -8.52
C VAL A 284 -9.79 -10.25 -8.41
N VAL A 285 -10.30 -10.84 -7.34
CA VAL A 285 -10.38 -12.30 -7.19
C VAL A 285 -11.35 -12.88 -8.21
N GLY A 286 -12.50 -12.24 -8.46
CA GLY A 286 -13.45 -12.65 -9.49
C GLY A 286 -12.85 -12.65 -10.89
N ILE A 287 -12.10 -11.60 -11.25
CA ILE A 287 -11.33 -11.53 -12.50
C ILE A 287 -10.27 -12.64 -12.55
N GLY A 288 -9.56 -12.88 -11.46
CA GLY A 288 -8.57 -13.96 -11.36
C GLY A 288 -9.19 -15.36 -11.57
N LEU A 289 -10.36 -15.61 -10.98
CA LEU A 289 -11.11 -16.85 -11.15
C LEU A 289 -11.61 -16.99 -12.60
N ALA A 290 -12.20 -15.93 -13.17
CA ALA A 290 -12.63 -15.93 -14.56
C ALA A 290 -11.45 -16.17 -15.51
N ALA A 291 -10.29 -15.56 -15.24
CA ALA A 291 -9.07 -15.77 -16.01
C ALA A 291 -8.54 -17.21 -15.91
N SER A 292 -8.69 -17.86 -14.74
CA SER A 292 -8.27 -19.26 -14.55
C SER A 292 -9.14 -20.27 -15.32
N LEU A 293 -10.38 -19.90 -15.65
CA LEU A 293 -11.29 -20.69 -16.46
C LEU A 293 -11.05 -20.53 -17.96
N LEU A 294 -10.25 -19.53 -18.38
CA LEU A 294 -9.94 -19.36 -19.79
C LEU A 294 -9.05 -20.53 -20.26
N PRO A 295 -9.44 -21.23 -21.34
CA PRO A 295 -8.61 -22.26 -21.93
C PRO A 295 -7.37 -21.60 -22.56
N LEU A 296 -6.26 -21.58 -21.81
CA LEU A 296 -4.96 -21.10 -22.29
C LEU A 296 -4.31 -22.07 -23.31
N GLY A 297 -4.98 -23.17 -23.63
CA GLY A 297 -4.54 -24.17 -24.60
C GLY A 297 -4.85 -23.75 -26.03
N SER A 298 -3.93 -23.00 -26.66
CA SER A 298 -3.68 -22.93 -28.12
C SER A 298 -3.07 -21.61 -28.60
N THR A 299 -2.48 -20.78 -27.73
CA THR A 299 -1.71 -19.60 -28.18
C THR A 299 -0.33 -19.99 -28.74
N TRP A 300 -0.28 -20.97 -29.63
CA TRP A 300 0.95 -21.53 -30.20
C TRP A 300 1.83 -20.44 -30.86
N GLN A 301 1.21 -19.48 -31.57
CA GLN A 301 1.94 -18.39 -32.22
C GLN A 301 2.49 -17.35 -31.24
N LEU A 302 1.72 -16.98 -30.22
CA LEU A 302 2.19 -16.08 -29.16
C LEU A 302 3.30 -16.73 -28.32
N GLY A 303 3.17 -18.03 -28.04
CA GLY A 303 4.20 -18.82 -27.38
C GLY A 303 5.51 -18.85 -28.18
N ALA A 304 5.44 -18.98 -29.51
CA ALA A 304 6.61 -18.93 -30.38
C ALA A 304 7.31 -17.56 -30.35
N ILE A 305 6.55 -16.46 -30.41
CA ILE A 305 7.11 -15.10 -30.33
C ILE A 305 7.77 -14.85 -28.96
N VAL A 306 7.09 -15.22 -27.87
CA VAL A 306 7.65 -15.11 -26.51
C VAL A 306 8.92 -15.96 -26.38
N ASN A 307 8.95 -17.15 -26.97
CA ASN A 307 10.13 -18.01 -26.96
C ASN A 307 11.31 -17.36 -27.70
N ILE A 308 11.09 -16.81 -28.90
CA ILE A 308 12.13 -16.09 -29.64
C ILE A 308 12.68 -14.93 -28.79
N ILE A 309 11.80 -14.13 -28.19
CA ILE A 309 12.18 -13.01 -27.33
C ILE A 309 13.01 -13.49 -26.13
N VAL A 310 12.56 -14.53 -25.42
CA VAL A 310 13.29 -15.10 -24.27
C VAL A 310 14.65 -15.63 -24.70
N THR A 311 14.73 -16.36 -25.81
CA THR A 311 15.99 -16.91 -26.32
C THR A 311 16.98 -15.80 -26.67
N VAL A 312 16.53 -14.75 -27.37
CA VAL A 312 17.36 -13.58 -27.69
C VAL A 312 17.85 -12.90 -26.42
N ILE A 313 16.99 -12.68 -25.43
CA ILE A 313 17.36 -12.04 -24.16
C ILE A 313 18.39 -12.89 -23.41
N VAL A 314 18.20 -14.21 -23.33
CA VAL A 314 19.14 -15.13 -22.68
C VAL A 314 20.49 -15.12 -23.39
N GLN A 315 20.51 -15.14 -24.73
CA GLN A 315 21.75 -15.05 -25.50
C GLN A 315 22.47 -13.71 -25.27
N ILE A 316 21.75 -12.60 -25.23
CA ILE A 316 22.32 -11.28 -24.91
C ILE A 316 22.90 -11.31 -23.49
N ALA A 317 22.18 -11.86 -22.51
CA ALA A 317 22.65 -11.94 -21.13
C ALA A 317 23.92 -12.80 -21.01
N ILE A 318 23.95 -13.98 -21.65
CA ILE A 318 25.14 -14.82 -21.73
C ILE A 318 26.28 -14.06 -22.42
N GLY A 319 26.01 -13.35 -23.52
CA GLY A 319 27.01 -12.53 -24.22
C GLY A 319 27.61 -11.44 -23.33
N ILE A 320 26.78 -10.74 -22.55
CA ILE A 320 27.23 -9.73 -21.58
C ILE A 320 28.06 -10.37 -20.47
N VAL A 321 27.62 -11.48 -19.89
CA VAL A 321 28.37 -12.18 -18.84
C VAL A 321 29.72 -12.66 -19.37
N SER A 322 29.75 -13.26 -20.56
CA SER A 322 30.99 -13.67 -21.22
C SER A 322 31.91 -12.49 -21.52
N LEU A 323 31.37 -11.35 -21.94
CA LEU A 323 32.13 -10.11 -22.14
C LEU A 323 32.73 -9.61 -20.81
N LEU A 324 31.97 -9.62 -19.73
CA LEU A 324 32.44 -9.21 -18.41
C LEU A 324 33.53 -10.17 -17.88
N ILE A 325 33.35 -11.48 -18.06
CA ILE A 325 34.36 -12.49 -17.73
C ILE A 325 35.62 -12.27 -18.56
N ALA A 326 35.50 -12.01 -19.86
CA ALA A 326 36.64 -11.73 -20.74
C ALA A 326 37.36 -10.44 -20.33
N LEU A 327 36.63 -9.36 -20.02
CA LEU A 327 37.20 -8.10 -19.55
C LEU A 327 37.92 -8.29 -18.21
N PHE A 328 37.30 -9.02 -17.28
CA PHE A 328 37.90 -9.32 -15.98
C PHE A 328 39.15 -10.19 -16.14
N SER A 329 39.11 -11.17 -17.05
CA SER A 329 40.25 -12.03 -17.36
C SER A 329 41.40 -11.23 -17.98
N LEU A 330 41.10 -10.24 -18.84
CA LEU A 330 42.09 -9.32 -19.39
C LEU A 330 42.75 -8.47 -18.31
N VAL A 331 41.97 -8.02 -17.32
CA VAL A 331 42.52 -7.31 -16.14
C VAL A 331 43.40 -8.25 -15.30
N LEU A 332 42.98 -9.49 -15.04
CA LEU A 332 43.79 -10.47 -14.30
C LEU A 332 45.09 -10.84 -15.02
N LEU A 333 45.04 -10.94 -16.35
CA LEU A 333 46.22 -11.16 -17.20
C LEU A 333 47.24 -10.02 -17.05
N LEU A 334 46.76 -8.78 -16.90
CA LEU A 334 47.59 -7.60 -16.65
C LEU A 334 48.27 -7.62 -15.27
N PHE A 335 47.70 -8.34 -14.29
CA PHE A 335 48.29 -8.57 -12.97
C PHE A 335 49.11 -9.87 -12.87
N GLY A 336 49.39 -10.52 -14.00
CA GLY A 336 50.32 -11.66 -14.08
C GLY A 336 49.83 -12.97 -13.45
N LYS A 337 48.54 -13.09 -13.13
CA LYS A 337 47.95 -14.39 -12.78
C LYS A 337 47.42 -15.04 -14.07
N PRO A 338 48.07 -16.10 -14.59
CA PRO A 338 47.44 -16.90 -15.63
C PRO A 338 46.14 -17.51 -15.08
N PRO A 339 45.13 -17.73 -15.94
CA PRO A 339 43.96 -18.52 -15.55
C PRO A 339 44.43 -19.91 -15.08
N GLU A 340 43.87 -20.43 -13.99
CA GLU A 340 44.02 -21.85 -13.66
C GLU A 340 43.64 -22.68 -14.88
N GLU A 341 44.62 -23.39 -15.43
CA GLU A 341 44.45 -24.19 -16.63
C GLU A 341 43.41 -25.28 -16.39
N LEU A 342 42.49 -25.41 -17.35
CA LEU A 342 41.67 -26.61 -17.55
C LEU A 342 42.56 -27.86 -17.50
N PRO A 343 42.04 -29.04 -17.12
CA PRO A 343 42.83 -30.27 -17.04
C PRO A 343 43.59 -30.50 -18.34
N GLN A 344 44.92 -30.37 -18.30
CA GLN A 344 45.78 -30.55 -19.46
C GLN A 344 45.77 -32.04 -19.86
N LEU A 345 45.61 -32.29 -21.17
CA LEU A 345 46.04 -33.56 -21.78
C LEU A 345 47.53 -33.78 -21.45
N PRO A 346 47.97 -35.03 -21.22
CA PRO A 346 49.31 -35.33 -20.72
C PRO A 346 50.37 -34.73 -21.64
N THR A 347 51.03 -33.69 -21.15
CA THR A 347 52.12 -33.02 -21.84
C THR A 347 53.39 -33.86 -21.69
N THR A 348 54.06 -34.07 -22.80
CA THR A 348 55.33 -34.77 -22.94
C THR A 348 56.37 -34.22 -21.95
N VAL A 349 57.06 -35.14 -21.26
CA VAL A 349 58.06 -34.84 -20.23
C VAL A 349 59.22 -34.04 -20.83
N GLN A 350 59.36 -32.78 -20.40
CA GLN A 350 60.53 -31.94 -20.67
C GLN A 350 61.55 -32.15 -19.52
N PRO A 351 62.87 -32.31 -19.79
CA PRO A 351 63.85 -32.53 -18.73
C PRO A 351 63.94 -31.34 -17.76
N ALA A 352 63.93 -31.64 -16.46
CA ALA A 352 63.92 -30.67 -15.38
C ALA A 352 65.17 -29.77 -15.38
N ALA A 353 64.94 -28.45 -15.38
CA ALA A 353 65.94 -27.48 -14.96
C ALA A 353 66.19 -27.61 -13.43
N PRO A 354 67.41 -27.37 -12.93
CA PRO A 354 67.69 -27.44 -11.50
C PRO A 354 66.84 -26.41 -10.73
N PRO A 355 66.32 -26.77 -9.54
CA PRO A 355 65.46 -25.88 -8.77
C PRO A 355 66.23 -24.63 -8.35
N PRO A 356 65.66 -23.41 -8.51
CA PRO A 356 66.24 -22.21 -7.93
C PRO A 356 66.31 -22.35 -6.40
N PRO A 357 67.31 -21.73 -5.74
CA PRO A 357 67.42 -21.77 -4.29
C PRO A 357 66.14 -21.22 -3.64
N PRO A 358 65.67 -21.82 -2.52
CA PRO A 358 64.50 -21.32 -1.83
C PRO A 358 64.79 -19.92 -1.33
N VAL A 359 64.16 -18.93 -1.97
CA VAL A 359 64.12 -17.56 -1.43
C VAL A 359 63.29 -17.67 -0.16
N PRO A 360 63.79 -17.28 1.02
CA PRO A 360 62.96 -17.19 2.21
C PRO A 360 62.00 -16.01 2.02
N THR A 361 60.91 -16.23 1.30
CA THR A 361 59.72 -15.40 1.42
C THR A 361 59.27 -15.52 2.86
N ALA A 362 59.20 -14.40 3.58
CA ALA A 362 58.52 -14.36 4.86
C ALA A 362 57.06 -14.76 4.62
N GLU A 363 56.77 -16.05 4.78
CA GLU A 363 55.42 -16.58 4.68
C GLU A 363 54.64 -16.01 5.87
N LEU A 364 53.90 -14.93 5.61
CA LEU A 364 52.91 -14.43 6.54
C LEU A 364 52.03 -15.61 6.95
N PRO A 365 51.71 -15.78 8.25
CA PRO A 365 50.89 -16.88 8.69
C PRO A 365 49.58 -16.93 7.88
N PRO A 366 49.18 -18.09 7.34
CA PRO A 366 48.06 -18.19 6.39
C PRO A 366 46.72 -17.72 6.97
N TRP A 367 46.57 -17.69 8.29
CA TRP A 367 45.39 -17.18 8.99
C TRP A 367 45.35 -15.65 9.12
N LEU A 368 46.47 -14.94 8.93
CA LEU A 368 46.57 -13.50 9.19
C LEU A 368 45.69 -12.70 8.23
N GLY A 369 45.67 -13.08 6.95
CA GLY A 369 44.83 -12.46 5.94
C GLY A 369 43.34 -12.53 6.29
N GLY A 370 42.84 -13.73 6.63
CA GLY A 370 41.44 -13.90 7.02
C GLY A 370 41.11 -13.25 8.36
N ALA A 371 42.01 -13.29 9.34
CA ALA A 371 41.82 -12.63 10.64
C ALA A 371 41.62 -11.11 10.50
N VAL A 372 42.39 -10.45 9.63
CA VAL A 372 42.24 -9.01 9.35
C VAL A 372 40.89 -8.73 8.68
N VAL A 373 40.47 -9.55 7.71
CA VAL A 373 39.16 -9.42 7.07
C VAL A 373 38.04 -9.52 8.09
N TRP A 374 38.06 -10.54 8.96
CA TRP A 374 37.04 -10.72 9.99
C TRP A 374 37.04 -9.61 11.04
N LEU A 375 38.22 -9.06 11.40
CA LEU A 375 38.30 -7.90 12.29
C LEU A 375 37.62 -6.67 11.69
N VAL A 376 37.84 -6.40 10.39
CA VAL A 376 37.16 -5.32 9.68
C VAL A 376 35.66 -5.57 9.61
N VAL A 377 35.23 -6.80 9.27
CA VAL A 377 33.81 -7.18 9.24
C VAL A 377 33.15 -6.97 10.60
N ILE A 378 33.79 -7.40 11.69
CA ILE A 378 33.31 -7.21 13.07
C ILE A 378 33.22 -5.72 13.41
N LEU A 379 34.23 -4.92 13.05
CA LEU A 379 34.22 -3.48 13.29
C LEU A 379 33.06 -2.79 12.56
N VAL A 380 32.88 -3.09 11.27
CA VAL A 380 31.77 -2.59 10.44
C VAL A 380 30.44 -3.04 11.02
N LEU A 381 30.34 -4.28 11.48
CA LEU A 381 29.14 -4.83 12.08
C LEU A 381 28.79 -4.16 13.41
N ILE A 382 29.77 -3.96 14.31
CA ILE A 382 29.57 -3.25 15.57
C ILE A 382 29.12 -1.81 15.30
N PHE A 383 29.73 -1.14 14.32
CA PHE A 383 29.33 0.21 13.92
C PHE A 383 27.90 0.24 13.36
N ALA A 384 27.55 -0.69 12.46
CA ALA A 384 26.21 -0.83 11.90
C ALA A 384 25.17 -1.12 12.99
N LEU A 385 25.48 -2.02 13.92
CA LEU A 385 24.58 -2.41 15.01
C LEU A 385 24.39 -1.27 16.02
N ARG A 386 25.46 -0.55 16.37
CA ARG A 386 25.37 0.64 17.22
C ARG A 386 24.55 1.74 16.56
N PHE A 387 24.69 1.93 15.25
CA PHE A 387 23.89 2.88 14.48
C PHE A 387 22.41 2.46 14.42
N PHE A 388 22.14 1.16 14.30
CA PHE A 388 20.79 0.60 14.24
C PHE A 388 20.05 0.62 15.59
N ILE A 389 20.77 0.36 16.70
CA ILE A 389 20.23 0.25 18.07
C ILE A 389 20.37 1.57 18.87
N GLY A 390 21.09 2.56 18.35
CA GLY A 390 21.38 3.84 19.02
C GLY A 390 20.13 4.65 19.42
N PRO A 391 20.31 5.76 20.16
CA PRO A 391 19.21 6.53 20.77
C PRO A 391 18.18 7.11 19.78
N GLU A 392 18.52 7.19 18.50
CA GLU A 392 17.63 7.62 17.41
C GLU A 392 17.04 6.46 16.57
N GLY A 393 17.44 5.21 16.83
CA GLY A 393 17.07 4.01 16.07
C GLY A 393 15.75 3.36 16.49
N LEU A 394 15.52 2.12 16.02
CA LEU A 394 14.38 1.29 16.42
C LEU A 394 14.46 1.02 17.93
N ALA A 395 13.83 1.87 18.73
CA ALA A 395 13.46 1.52 20.10
C ALA A 395 12.44 0.36 20.01
N VAL A 396 12.96 -0.87 19.90
CA VAL A 396 12.20 -2.12 19.96
C VAL A 396 11.77 -2.31 21.42
N THR A 397 10.90 -1.43 21.91
CA THR A 397 10.26 -1.63 23.21
C THR A 397 9.34 -2.84 23.08
N LYS A 398 9.47 -3.83 23.99
CA LYS A 398 8.60 -5.02 24.08
C LYS A 398 7.10 -4.69 23.94
N SER A 399 6.68 -3.49 24.35
CA SER A 399 5.31 -2.98 24.20
C SER A 399 4.87 -2.78 22.75
N ARG A 400 5.74 -2.30 21.86
CA ARG A 400 5.42 -2.08 20.43
C ARG A 400 5.30 -3.39 19.66
N LEU A 401 6.13 -4.39 19.99
CA LEU A 401 6.06 -5.72 19.39
C LEU A 401 4.80 -6.48 19.82
N ARG A 402 4.43 -6.40 21.12
CA ARG A 402 3.15 -6.90 21.63
C ARG A 402 1.95 -6.18 21.01
N ALA A 403 2.02 -4.86 20.85
CA ALA A 403 0.95 -4.09 20.20
C ALA A 403 0.77 -4.50 18.72
N LEU A 404 1.86 -4.79 18.00
CA LEU A 404 1.80 -5.30 16.64
C LEU A 404 1.15 -6.70 16.58
N GLY A 405 1.56 -7.61 17.48
CA GLY A 405 0.96 -8.94 17.60
C GLY A 405 -0.53 -8.91 17.94
N GLN A 406 -0.93 -8.08 18.91
CA GLN A 406 -2.34 -7.90 19.27
C GLN A 406 -3.17 -7.30 18.13
N ARG A 407 -2.60 -6.40 17.32
CA ARG A 407 -3.28 -5.85 16.13
C ARG A 407 -3.48 -6.91 15.04
N ILE A 408 -2.50 -7.78 14.82
CA ILE A 408 -2.61 -8.89 13.87
C ILE A 408 -3.69 -9.88 14.31
N VAL A 409 -3.69 -10.27 15.59
CA VAL A 409 -4.72 -11.16 16.17
C VAL A 409 -6.11 -10.53 16.10
N ALA A 410 -6.24 -9.24 16.42
CA ALA A 410 -7.50 -8.52 16.33
C ALA A 410 -8.02 -8.41 14.88
N LEU A 411 -7.12 -8.22 13.90
CA LEU A 411 -7.49 -8.22 12.48
C LEU A 411 -7.94 -9.60 12.01
N PHE A 412 -7.24 -10.65 12.42
CA PHE A 412 -7.61 -12.02 12.09
C PHE A 412 -8.98 -12.37 12.71
N ALA A 413 -9.20 -12.00 13.97
CA ALA A 413 -10.49 -12.17 14.63
C ALA A 413 -11.63 -11.39 13.96
N ARG A 414 -11.39 -10.14 13.53
CA ARG A 414 -12.38 -9.32 12.81
C ARG A 414 -12.68 -9.88 11.41
N TRP A 415 -11.67 -10.38 10.72
CA TRP A 415 -11.83 -11.04 9.43
C TRP A 415 -12.64 -12.34 9.56
N TRP A 416 -12.33 -13.17 10.55
CA TRP A 416 -13.07 -14.41 10.85
C TRP A 416 -14.52 -14.15 11.28
N ALA A 417 -14.75 -13.11 12.09
CA ALA A 417 -16.09 -12.69 12.47
C ALA A 417 -16.90 -12.19 11.27
N GLY A 418 -16.27 -11.44 10.36
CA GLY A 418 -16.89 -10.99 9.10
C GLY A 418 -17.19 -12.15 8.14
N ALA A 419 -16.31 -13.14 8.06
CA ALA A 419 -16.52 -14.35 7.25
C ALA A 419 -17.68 -15.21 7.78
N ARG A 420 -17.81 -15.36 9.10
CA ARG A 420 -18.96 -16.04 9.72
C ARG A 420 -20.27 -15.28 9.50
N ALA A 421 -20.27 -13.96 9.59
CA ALA A 421 -21.45 -13.14 9.31
C ALA A 421 -21.89 -13.22 7.83
N ALA A 422 -20.92 -13.24 6.90
CA ALA A 422 -21.18 -13.43 5.48
C ALA A 422 -21.70 -14.85 5.15
N ALA A 423 -21.12 -15.88 5.80
CA ALA A 423 -21.60 -17.26 5.70
C ALA A 423 -23.02 -17.44 6.29
N ALA A 424 -23.33 -16.76 7.40
CA ALA A 424 -24.67 -16.74 7.96
C ALA A 424 -25.68 -16.06 7.03
N SER A 425 -25.29 -14.96 6.35
CA SER A 425 -26.15 -14.28 5.36
C SER A 425 -26.36 -15.07 4.05
N LEU A 426 -25.51 -16.05 3.76
CA LEU A 426 -25.63 -16.96 2.61
C LEU A 426 -26.47 -18.22 2.91
N SER A 427 -26.89 -18.42 4.16
CA SER A 427 -27.67 -19.60 4.59
C SER A 427 -29.16 -19.36 4.84
N ILE A 428 -29.71 -18.19 4.50
CA ILE A 428 -31.15 -17.91 4.63
C ILE A 428 -31.71 -17.35 3.33
N VAL A 429 -31.77 -18.17 2.28
CA VAL A 429 -32.73 -18.00 1.20
C VAL A 429 -33.23 -19.40 0.77
N VAL A 430 -34.22 -19.91 1.50
CA VAL A 430 -35.19 -20.89 0.97
C VAL A 430 -36.58 -20.29 1.23
N PRO A 431 -37.35 -19.94 0.18
CA PRO A 431 -38.64 -19.29 0.35
C PRO A 431 -39.71 -20.35 0.64
N ARG A 432 -40.22 -20.40 1.87
CA ARG A 432 -41.45 -21.14 2.17
C ARG A 432 -42.63 -20.17 2.11
N ARG A 433 -43.31 -20.19 0.95
CA ARG A 433 -44.65 -19.61 0.78
C ARG A 433 -45.65 -20.29 1.71
N ARG A 434 -46.63 -19.49 2.13
CA ARG A 434 -47.88 -19.78 2.88
C ARG A 434 -47.78 -19.79 4.40
N ALA A 435 -48.14 -18.68 5.03
CA ALA A 435 -49.43 -18.55 5.73
C ALA A 435 -49.72 -17.07 6.05
N ALA A 436 -50.98 -16.67 5.85
CA ALA A 436 -51.69 -15.48 6.34
C ALA A 436 -51.08 -14.09 6.06
N ASP A 437 -51.71 -13.25 5.23
CA ASP A 437 -52.91 -12.46 5.57
C ASP A 437 -52.78 -11.77 6.94
N GLU A 438 -51.91 -10.76 6.99
CA GLU A 438 -52.08 -9.55 7.79
C GLU A 438 -51.06 -8.50 7.34
N GLU A 439 -51.39 -7.23 7.54
CA GLU A 439 -50.63 -6.02 7.15
C GLU A 439 -50.64 -5.63 5.66
N LYS A 440 -51.84 -5.26 5.20
CA LYS A 440 -51.96 -3.97 4.50
C LYS A 440 -51.53 -2.85 5.45
N ASP A 441 -50.83 -1.87 4.89
CA ASP A 441 -50.43 -0.58 5.48
C ASP A 441 -49.06 -0.53 6.17
N GLY A 442 -48.02 -0.21 5.39
CA GLY A 442 -46.63 -0.15 5.83
C GLY A 442 -45.88 1.02 5.21
N LYS A 443 -46.36 2.24 5.45
CA LYS A 443 -45.62 3.50 5.20
C LYS A 443 -44.19 3.38 5.74
N LEU A 444 -43.18 3.61 4.88
CA LEU A 444 -41.78 3.73 5.27
C LEU A 444 -41.62 4.79 6.38
N ARG A 445 -41.55 4.34 7.64
CA ARG A 445 -41.13 5.19 8.77
C ARG A 445 -39.62 5.07 8.95
N LEU A 446 -38.88 6.04 8.43
CA LEU A 446 -37.48 6.28 8.79
C LEU A 446 -37.40 6.83 10.24
N PRO A 447 -36.42 6.39 11.06
CA PRO A 447 -36.34 6.74 12.48
C PRO A 447 -35.60 8.07 12.68
N TRP A 448 -36.34 9.17 12.80
CA TRP A 448 -35.79 10.46 13.26
C TRP A 448 -36.50 10.87 14.53
N ARG A 449 -35.93 10.54 15.68
CA ARG A 449 -36.36 11.09 16.98
C ARG A 449 -35.12 11.62 17.71
N PHE A 450 -35.20 12.91 18.05
CA PHE A 450 -34.24 13.76 18.81
C PHE A 450 -33.09 14.44 18.05
N LEU A 451 -33.40 15.26 17.02
CA LEU A 451 -32.52 16.38 16.68
C LEU A 451 -32.64 17.45 17.78
N ARG A 452 -31.54 17.71 18.52
CA ARG A 452 -31.47 18.83 19.46
C ARG A 452 -31.21 20.12 18.69
N LEU A 453 -32.26 20.92 18.45
CA LEU A 453 -32.18 22.21 17.75
C LEU A 453 -31.11 23.16 18.34
N ASN A 454 -30.85 23.06 19.65
CA ASN A 454 -29.84 23.86 20.33
C ASN A 454 -28.38 23.44 20.05
N ALA A 455 -28.15 22.24 19.50
CA ALA A 455 -26.81 21.76 19.14
C ALA A 455 -26.40 22.10 17.70
N LEU A 456 -27.32 22.65 16.89
CA LEU A 456 -27.05 23.07 15.53
C LEU A 456 -26.42 24.47 15.50
N SER A 457 -25.50 24.68 14.55
CA SER A 457 -24.97 26.02 14.23
C SER A 457 -26.11 26.96 13.83
N PRO A 458 -26.01 28.29 14.06
CA PRO A 458 -27.04 29.25 13.64
C PRO A 458 -27.43 29.10 12.16
N ARG A 459 -26.45 28.82 11.30
CA ARG A 459 -26.64 28.57 9.87
C ARG A 459 -27.41 27.28 9.58
N ASP A 460 -27.13 26.19 10.29
CA ASP A 460 -27.86 24.93 10.12
C ASP A 460 -29.29 25.00 10.67
N ARG A 461 -29.53 25.84 11.69
CA ARG A 461 -30.89 26.11 12.19
C ARG A 461 -31.75 26.78 11.11
N VAL A 462 -31.22 27.79 10.42
CA VAL A 462 -31.91 28.46 9.30
C VAL A 462 -32.23 27.47 8.18
N ARG A 463 -31.27 26.60 7.82
CA ARG A 463 -31.50 25.53 6.82
C ARG A 463 -32.58 24.55 7.25
N TYR A 464 -32.57 24.16 8.52
CA TYR A 464 -33.58 23.26 9.08
C TYR A 464 -34.98 23.87 8.99
N PHE A 465 -35.15 25.16 9.34
CA PHE A 465 -36.45 25.82 9.30
C PHE A 465 -37.05 25.79 7.89
N TYR A 466 -36.29 26.20 6.87
CA TYR A 466 -36.74 26.16 5.48
C TYR A 466 -37.09 24.74 5.01
N LEU A 467 -36.22 23.75 5.21
CA LEU A 467 -36.48 22.37 4.79
C LEU A 467 -37.69 21.74 5.50
N SER A 468 -37.93 22.12 6.75
CA SER A 468 -39.11 21.66 7.49
C SER A 468 -40.41 22.27 6.95
N THR A 469 -40.36 23.49 6.39
CA THR A 469 -41.48 24.13 5.69
C THR A 469 -41.74 23.44 4.36
N VAL A 470 -40.71 23.19 3.54
CA VAL A 470 -40.83 22.44 2.26
C VAL A 470 -41.41 21.03 2.47
N ARG A 471 -41.09 20.38 3.58
CA ARG A 471 -41.67 19.07 3.90
C ARG A 471 -43.16 19.18 4.24
N ARG A 472 -43.57 20.15 5.06
CA ARG A 472 -44.99 20.38 5.37
C ARG A 472 -45.77 20.79 4.14
N ALA A 473 -45.15 21.57 3.27
CA ALA A 473 -45.67 21.92 1.96
C ALA A 473 -46.05 20.68 1.15
N ALA A 474 -45.12 19.72 1.07
CA ALA A 474 -45.35 18.45 0.40
C ALA A 474 -46.46 17.62 1.08
N GLU A 475 -46.56 17.66 2.41
CA GLU A 475 -47.65 17.01 3.17
C GLU A 475 -49.02 17.65 2.87
N GLN A 476 -49.06 18.89 2.40
CA GLN A 476 -50.27 19.63 1.99
C GLN A 476 -50.49 19.68 0.47
N GLY A 477 -49.76 18.87 -0.29
CA GLY A 477 -49.94 18.73 -1.74
C GLY A 477 -49.03 19.61 -2.61
N THR A 478 -48.31 20.57 -2.03
CA THR A 478 -47.37 21.43 -2.77
C THR A 478 -45.95 20.88 -2.67
N VAL A 479 -45.57 20.04 -3.62
CA VAL A 479 -44.26 19.35 -3.63
C VAL A 479 -43.24 20.12 -4.47
N ARG A 480 -42.11 20.48 -3.87
CA ARG A 480 -40.96 21.05 -4.59
C ARG A 480 -40.34 20.01 -5.52
N GLN A 481 -40.23 20.32 -6.81
CA GLN A 481 -39.57 19.41 -7.77
C GLN A 481 -38.04 19.40 -7.56
N PRO A 482 -37.33 18.28 -7.88
CA PRO A 482 -35.88 18.19 -7.69
C PRO A 482 -35.06 19.24 -8.46
N SER A 483 -35.53 19.65 -9.65
CA SER A 483 -34.90 20.64 -10.53
C SER A 483 -35.21 22.09 -10.16
N GLN A 484 -36.22 22.32 -9.32
CA GLN A 484 -36.74 23.66 -9.03
C GLN A 484 -35.86 24.39 -8.01
N THR A 485 -35.48 25.64 -8.27
CA THR A 485 -34.68 26.43 -7.31
C THR A 485 -35.52 26.84 -6.09
N PRO A 486 -34.90 27.20 -4.94
CA PRO A 486 -35.65 27.72 -3.79
C PRO A 486 -36.46 28.98 -4.11
N ALA A 487 -35.95 29.84 -5.01
CA ALA A 487 -36.65 31.04 -5.46
C ALA A 487 -37.82 30.71 -6.40
N GLU A 488 -37.68 29.71 -7.28
CA GLU A 488 -38.80 29.23 -8.10
C GLU A 488 -39.88 28.56 -7.25
N PHE A 489 -39.50 27.81 -6.21
CA PHE A 489 -40.47 27.17 -5.33
C PHE A 489 -41.25 28.19 -4.50
N LEU A 490 -40.66 29.36 -4.22
CA LEU A 490 -41.37 30.44 -3.53
C LEU A 490 -42.63 30.87 -4.29
N GLN A 491 -42.62 30.90 -5.63
CA GLN A 491 -43.80 31.26 -6.43
C GLN A 491 -44.95 30.25 -6.24
N ASP A 492 -44.62 28.97 -6.12
CA ASP A 492 -45.60 27.92 -5.80
C ASP A 492 -46.14 28.07 -4.37
N LEU A 493 -45.29 28.51 -3.43
CA LEU A 493 -45.71 28.77 -2.05
C LEU A 493 -46.63 29.99 -1.95
N GLU A 494 -46.33 31.07 -2.68
CA GLU A 494 -47.12 32.30 -2.68
C GLU A 494 -48.47 32.10 -3.38
N SER A 495 -48.49 31.36 -4.49
CA SER A 495 -49.74 31.03 -5.19
C SER A 495 -50.64 30.08 -4.40
N THR A 496 -50.05 29.13 -3.65
CA THR A 496 -50.84 28.21 -2.81
C THR A 496 -51.24 28.88 -1.49
N TRP A 497 -50.41 29.75 -0.91
CA TRP A 497 -50.60 30.33 0.44
C TRP A 497 -50.35 31.85 0.48
N PRO A 498 -51.29 32.66 -0.06
CA PRO A 498 -51.17 34.12 -0.04
C PRO A 498 -51.11 34.70 1.39
N GLU A 499 -51.71 34.03 2.37
CA GLU A 499 -51.67 34.46 3.79
C GLU A 499 -50.28 34.38 4.43
N ALA A 500 -49.37 33.59 3.86
CA ALA A 500 -48.01 33.39 4.37
C ALA A 500 -46.93 33.97 3.44
N GLU A 501 -47.32 34.72 2.40
CA GLU A 501 -46.45 35.27 1.35
C GLU A 501 -45.21 35.96 1.95
N GLY A 502 -45.40 37.04 2.72
CA GLY A 502 -44.27 37.80 3.27
C GLY A 502 -43.36 37.02 4.22
N ASP A 503 -43.90 36.06 4.98
CA ASP A 503 -43.11 35.21 5.87
C ASP A 503 -42.40 34.07 5.11
N ALA A 504 -42.96 33.59 3.99
CA ALA A 504 -42.34 32.61 3.10
C ALA A 504 -41.19 33.23 2.31
N THR A 505 -41.34 34.47 1.84
CA THR A 505 -40.27 35.25 1.19
C THR A 505 -39.10 35.42 2.16
N ALA A 506 -39.35 35.92 3.38
CA ALA A 506 -38.31 36.14 4.40
C ALA A 506 -37.58 34.84 4.82
N LEU A 507 -38.30 33.72 4.90
CA LEU A 507 -37.68 32.42 5.20
C LEU A 507 -36.81 31.90 4.04
N THR A 508 -37.23 32.14 2.80
CA THR A 508 -36.51 31.72 1.59
C THR A 508 -35.24 32.54 1.41
N GLU A 509 -35.29 33.86 1.63
CA GLU A 509 -34.12 34.74 1.61
C GLU A 509 -33.08 34.34 2.67
N ALA A 510 -33.54 34.09 3.91
CA ALA A 510 -32.66 33.62 4.98
C ALA A 510 -31.99 32.29 4.62
N PHE A 511 -32.71 31.38 3.94
CA PHE A 511 -32.14 30.13 3.46
C PHE A 511 -31.10 30.32 2.35
N LEU A 512 -31.37 31.21 1.38
CA LEU A 512 -30.43 31.53 0.31
C LEU A 512 -29.15 32.14 0.87
N ALA A 513 -29.26 33.09 1.81
CA ALA A 513 -28.12 33.64 2.53
C ALA A 513 -27.35 32.55 3.30
N ALA A 514 -28.05 31.66 4.01
CA ALA A 514 -27.41 30.54 4.72
C ALA A 514 -26.75 29.49 3.80
N ARG A 515 -27.16 29.42 2.52
CA ARG A 515 -26.68 28.42 1.56
C ARG A 515 -25.58 28.93 0.66
N TYR A 516 -25.68 30.18 0.20
CA TYR A 516 -24.82 30.74 -0.83
C TYR A 516 -23.93 31.89 -0.34
N ASP A 517 -24.32 32.59 0.73
CA ASP A 517 -23.50 33.68 1.26
C ASP A 517 -22.45 33.21 2.27
N ARG A 518 -21.30 33.89 2.22
CA ARG A 518 -20.15 33.61 3.10
C ARG A 518 -20.24 34.32 4.45
N ILE A 519 -21.18 35.26 4.63
CA ILE A 519 -21.36 36.06 5.85
C ILE A 519 -21.81 35.17 7.02
N GLU A 520 -21.15 35.29 8.17
CA GLU A 520 -21.55 34.56 9.38
C GLU A 520 -22.94 34.97 9.84
N ILE A 521 -23.80 33.99 10.11
CA ILE A 521 -25.16 34.21 10.60
C ILE A 521 -25.10 34.29 12.13
N SER A 522 -25.47 35.45 12.67
CA SER A 522 -25.55 35.67 14.12
C SER A 522 -26.62 34.76 14.75
N PRO A 523 -26.43 34.31 16.00
CA PRO A 523 -27.48 33.64 16.77
C PRO A 523 -28.79 34.43 16.83
N ASP A 524 -28.73 35.76 16.85
CA ASP A 524 -29.91 36.64 16.87
C ASP A 524 -30.68 36.58 15.56
N ASP A 525 -30.00 36.50 14.42
CA ASP A 525 -30.65 36.39 13.11
C ASP A 525 -31.28 35.02 12.93
N ALA A 526 -30.63 33.94 13.38
CA ALA A 526 -31.24 32.62 13.43
C ALA A 526 -32.49 32.58 14.34
N GLN A 527 -32.52 33.37 15.41
CA GLN A 527 -33.67 33.50 16.29
C GLN A 527 -34.81 34.31 15.64
N LYS A 528 -34.50 35.35 14.86
CA LYS A 528 -35.50 36.06 14.03
C LYS A 528 -36.08 35.14 12.95
N THR A 529 -35.26 34.32 12.29
CA THR A 529 -35.76 33.34 11.31
C THR A 529 -36.66 32.29 11.98
N LYS A 530 -36.39 31.93 13.23
CA LYS A 530 -37.25 31.02 14.00
C LYS A 530 -38.64 31.60 14.22
N THR A 531 -38.77 32.90 14.55
CA THR A 531 -40.09 33.52 14.76
C THR A 531 -40.89 33.58 13.47
N VAL A 532 -40.25 33.90 12.34
CA VAL A 532 -40.85 33.83 10.99
C VAL A 532 -41.33 32.41 10.69
N TRP A 533 -40.48 31.40 10.92
CA TRP A 533 -40.83 29.99 10.71
C TRP A 533 -42.03 29.53 11.56
N GLU A 534 -42.13 29.98 12.82
CA GLU A 534 -43.28 29.65 13.66
C GLU A 534 -44.59 30.30 13.19
N ARG A 535 -44.53 31.47 12.55
CA ARG A 535 -45.69 32.11 11.92
C ARG A 535 -46.13 31.35 10.67
N VAL A 536 -45.19 31.00 9.78
CA VAL A 536 -45.48 30.13 8.61
C VAL A 536 -46.12 28.82 9.07
N LYS A 537 -45.56 28.17 10.09
CA LYS A 537 -46.11 26.92 10.61
C LYS A 537 -47.53 27.07 11.18
N ARG A 538 -47.84 28.21 11.80
CA ARG A 538 -49.18 28.50 12.33
C ARG A 538 -50.19 28.70 11.20
N ALA A 539 -49.84 29.48 10.18
CA ALA A 539 -50.67 29.67 8.98
C ALA A 539 -50.98 28.32 8.30
N LEU A 540 -49.97 27.47 8.12
CA LEU A 540 -50.15 26.13 7.54
C LEU A 540 -51.08 25.24 8.36
N LYS A 541 -51.06 25.37 9.69
CA LYS A 541 -51.92 24.56 10.58
C LYS A 541 -53.36 25.04 10.59
N GLN A 542 -53.60 26.36 10.54
CA GLN A 542 -54.94 26.94 10.53
C GLN A 542 -55.70 26.57 9.25
N ARG A 543 -55.02 26.61 8.10
CA ARG A 543 -55.61 26.18 6.82
C ARG A 543 -55.92 24.69 6.78
N GLN A 544 -55.06 23.83 7.34
CA GLN A 544 -55.36 22.40 7.42
C GLN A 544 -56.66 22.15 8.21
N ALA A 545 -56.86 22.86 9.32
CA ALA A 545 -58.10 22.76 10.10
C ALA A 545 -59.32 23.25 9.30
N ALA A 546 -59.19 24.34 8.53
CA ALA A 546 -60.26 24.87 7.69
C ALA A 546 -60.60 23.95 6.48
N SER A 547 -59.60 23.35 5.84
CA SER A 547 -59.80 22.40 4.74
C SER A 547 -60.35 21.05 5.22
N ASP A 548 -60.03 20.63 6.44
CA ASP A 548 -60.63 19.45 7.07
C ASP A 548 -62.10 19.73 7.45
N GLU A 549 -62.45 20.93 7.95
CA GLU A 549 -63.85 21.33 8.24
C GLU A 549 -64.72 21.41 6.97
N ASP A 550 -64.27 22.04 5.89
CA ASP A 550 -65.00 22.09 4.60
C ASP A 550 -65.22 20.70 3.99
N ALA A 551 -64.30 19.75 4.22
CA ALA A 551 -64.43 18.37 3.77
C ALA A 551 -65.38 17.52 4.64
N THR A 552 -65.77 18.00 5.82
CA THR A 552 -66.72 17.31 6.71
C THR A 552 -68.15 17.82 6.58
N ASP A 553 -68.36 19.03 6.03
CA ASP A 553 -69.68 19.64 5.78
C ASP A 553 -70.26 19.30 4.37
N THR A 554 -69.53 18.49 3.58
CA THR A 554 -69.94 18.04 2.24
C THR A 554 -70.27 16.53 2.13
N ASP A 555 -70.36 15.83 3.26
CA ASP A 555 -70.96 14.48 3.39
C ASP A 555 -72.27 14.58 4.21
#